data_AF-A0A7C6FJV1-F1
#
_entry.id   AF-A0A7C6FJV1-F1
#
_cell.length_a   1.000
_cell.length_b   1.000
_cell.length_c   1.000
_cell.angle_alpha   90.00
_cell.angle_beta   90.00
_cell.angle_gamma   90.00
#
_symmetry.space_group_name_H-M   'P 1'
#
loop_
_entity.id
_entity.type
_entity.pdbx_description
1 polymer ?
#
loop_
_entity_poly.entity_id
_entity_poly.type
_entity_poly.pdbx_seq_one_letter_code
_entity_poly.pdbx_strand_id
1 'polypeptide(L)' 'MNKKALLKDIISAARCKLRDEEIELYGKPINHSKIVKNKKTYSRKNYKIKIGE' A
#
# COMPACT_ATOMS: atom_id res chain seq x y z
N MET A 1 30.33 -7.70 0.59
CA MET A 1 29.00 -7.18 0.20
C MET A 1 27.89 -8.01 0.82
N ASN A 2 26.84 -7.36 1.33
CA ASN A 2 25.77 -8.04 2.06
C ASN A 2 24.75 -8.65 1.08
N LYS A 3 24.84 -9.96 0.81
CA LYS A 3 24.04 -10.66 -0.23
C LYS A 3 22.52 -10.47 -0.07
N LYS A 4 22.03 -10.37 1.16
CA LYS A 4 20.60 -10.12 1.46
C LYS A 4 20.12 -8.74 1.01
N ALA A 5 20.98 -7.72 1.07
CA ALA A 5 20.63 -6.37 0.63
C ALA A 5 20.45 -6.35 -0.89
N LEU A 6 21.41 -6.91 -1.63
CA LEU A 6 21.37 -7.01 -3.09
C LEU A 6 20.10 -7.71 -3.61
N LEU A 7 19.70 -8.82 -2.97
CA LEU A 7 18.49 -9.56 -3.35
C LEU A 7 17.23 -8.70 -3.19
N LYS A 8 17.14 -7.91 -2.11
CA LYS A 8 16.00 -7.01 -1.87
C LYS A 8 15.92 -5.92 -2.94
N ASP A 9 17.06 -5.36 -3.34
CA ASP A 9 17.12 -4.31 -4.35
C ASP A 9 16.66 -4.81 -5.72
N ILE A 10 17.11 -6.02 -6.12
CA ILE A 10 16.68 -6.68 -7.36
C ILE A 10 15.16 -6.91 -7.36
N ILE A 11 14.62 -7.44 -6.27
CA ILE A 11 13.17 -7.70 -6.14
C ILE A 11 12.37 -6.38 -6.19
N SER A 12 12.87 -5.33 -5.52
CA SER A 12 12.24 -4.01 -5.52
C SER A 12 12.18 -3.42 -6.93
N ALA A 13 13.30 -3.46 -7.67
CA ALA A 13 13.38 -2.97 -9.03
C ALA A 13 12.44 -3.73 -9.99
N ALA A 14 12.36 -5.07 -9.87
CA ALA A 14 11.44 -5.88 -10.66
C ALA A 14 9.97 -5.49 -10.42
N ARG A 15 9.58 -5.25 -9.15
CA ARG A 15 8.23 -4.79 -8.79
C ARG A 15 7.90 -3.37 -9.24
N CYS A 16 8.90 -2.50 -9.44
CA CYS A 16 8.68 -1.17 -10.00
C CYS A 16 8.29 -1.27 -11.48
N LYS A 17 9.06 -2.03 -12.29
CA LYS A 17 8.76 -2.23 -13.71
C LYS A 17 7.35 -2.77 -13.95
N LEU A 18 6.97 -3.80 -13.20
CA LEU A 18 5.61 -4.37 -13.27
C LEU A 18 4.51 -3.34 -12.93
N ARG A 19 4.78 -2.39 -12.02
CA ARG A 19 3.83 -1.34 -11.68
C ARG A 19 3.71 -0.29 -12.78
N ASP A 20 4.80 0.05 -13.44
CA ASP A 20 4.76 0.99 -14.56
C ASP A 20 3.93 0.41 -15.71
N GLU A 21 4.11 -0.87 -16.02
CA GLU A 21 3.29 -1.61 -16.99
C GLU A 21 1.79 -1.64 -16.59
N GLU A 22 1.47 -1.86 -15.31
CA GLU A 22 0.09 -1.78 -14.82
C GLU A 22 -0.51 -0.37 -15.01
N ILE A 23 0.26 0.68 -14.77
CA ILE A 23 -0.19 2.06 -14.96
C ILE A 23 -0.43 2.36 -16.44
N GLU A 24 0.43 1.90 -17.34
CA GLU A 24 0.24 2.05 -18.78
C GLU A 24 -1.05 1.37 -19.26
N LEU A 25 -1.33 0.16 -18.77
CA LEU A 25 -2.48 -0.62 -19.21
C LEU A 25 -3.82 -0.18 -18.57
N TYR A 26 -3.80 0.16 -17.28
CA TYR A 26 -5.02 0.41 -16.50
C TYR A 26 -5.17 1.86 -16.00
N GLY A 27 -4.19 2.73 -16.28
CA GLY A 27 -4.12 4.10 -15.80
C GLY A 27 -3.80 4.24 -14.30
N LYS A 28 -3.67 3.15 -13.56
CA LYS A 28 -3.33 3.11 -12.13
C LYS A 28 -2.84 1.73 -11.70
N PRO A 29 -2.03 1.63 -10.62
CA PRO A 29 -1.64 0.34 -10.06
C PRO A 29 -2.84 -0.46 -9.56
N ILE A 30 -2.84 -1.77 -9.80
CA ILE A 30 -3.91 -2.66 -9.35
C ILE A 30 -3.56 -3.26 -8.00
N ASN A 31 -4.49 -3.19 -7.05
CA ASN A 31 -4.37 -3.89 -5.78
C ASN A 31 -4.85 -5.34 -5.96
N HIS A 32 -3.91 -6.28 -5.99
CA HIS A 32 -4.21 -7.73 -6.09
C HIS A 32 -4.90 -8.29 -4.83
N SER A 33 -4.78 -7.61 -3.68
CA SER A 33 -5.45 -8.00 -2.44
C SER A 33 -6.47 -6.94 -1.99
N LYS A 34 -7.66 -7.42 -1.61
CA LYS A 34 -8.73 -6.56 -1.08
C LYS A 34 -8.38 -6.14 0.35
N ILE A 35 -8.03 -4.87 0.56
CA ILE A 35 -7.84 -4.31 1.91
C ILE A 35 -9.22 -4.09 2.53
N VAL A 36 -9.72 -5.07 3.28
CA VAL A 36 -10.94 -4.91 4.09
C VAL A 36 -10.56 -4.25 5.40
N LYS A 37 -10.97 -2.99 5.59
CA LYS A 37 -10.82 -2.32 6.89
C LYS A 37 -11.70 -3.03 7.92
N ASN A 38 -11.14 -3.40 9.07
CA ASN A 38 -11.92 -3.94 10.17
C ASN A 38 -12.87 -2.84 10.68
N LYS A 39 -14.18 -3.11 10.74
CA LYS A 39 -15.17 -2.14 11.22
C LYS A 39 -14.92 -1.70 12.68
N LYS A 40 -14.20 -2.53 13.46
CA LYS A 40 -13.83 -2.26 14.86
C LYS A 40 -12.56 -1.45 15.02
N THR A 41 -11.75 -1.25 13.97
CA THR A 41 -10.56 -0.39 14.09
C THR A 41 -11.01 1.05 14.19
N TYR A 42 -10.81 1.63 15.38
CA TYR A 42 -11.07 3.01 15.72
C TYR A 42 -10.39 3.94 14.70
N SER A 43 -11.16 4.58 13.82
CA SER A 43 -10.65 5.64 12.97
C SER A 43 -10.63 6.93 13.79
N ARG A 44 -9.43 7.42 14.13
CA ARG A 44 -9.26 8.72 14.83
C ARG A 44 -9.97 9.88 14.10
N LYS A 45 -10.17 9.75 12.78
CA LYS A 45 -10.89 10.75 11.95
C LYS A 45 -12.41 10.76 12.20
N ASN A 46 -12.98 9.67 12.71
CA ASN A 46 -14.42 9.54 12.98
C ASN A 46 -14.78 9.94 14.41
N TYR A 47 -13.79 10.09 15.29
CA TYR A 47 -14.00 10.57 16.65
C TYR A 47 -14.14 12.09 16.64
N LYS A 48 -15.32 12.58 16.22
CA LYS A 48 -15.73 13.95 16.52
C LYS A 48 -15.95 14.00 18.02
N ILE A 49 -14.95 14.45 18.76
CA ILE A 49 -15.07 14.72 20.19
C ILE A 49 -16.20 15.76 20.33
N LYS A 50 -17.37 15.36 20.82
CA LYS A 50 -18.36 16.32 21.31
C LYS A 50 -17.81 16.83 22.64
N ILE A 51 -17.07 17.93 22.62
CA ILE A 51 -16.79 18.73 23.82
C ILE A 51 -18.03 19.61 24.02
N GLY A 52 -18.75 19.36 25.12
CA GLY A 52 -19.80 20.25 25.63
C GLY A 52 -21.20 19.66 25.62
N GLU A 53 -21.59 19.01 26.72
CA GLU A 53 -22.83 19.27 27.47
C GLU A 53 -22.47 19.30 28.96
#